data_AF-A0A1F5K8L6-F1
#
_entry.id   AF-A0A1F5K8L6-F1
#
_cell.length_a   1.000
_cell.length_b   1.000
_cell.length_c   1.000
_cell.angle_alpha   90.00
_cell.angle_beta   90.00
_cell.angle_gamma   90.00
#
_symmetry.space_group_name_H-M   'P 1'
#
loop_
_entity.id
_entity.type
_entity.pdbx_description
1 polymer ?
#
loop_
_entity_poly.entity_id
_entity_poly.type
_entity_poly.pdbx_seq_one_letter_code
_entity_poly.pdbx_strand_id
1 'polypeptide(L)' 'MPEYECLLIIKLKDVISDPQGDAVKSCLQQLGFEGIGSLRMGKERTFILSASNLREAKETVE' A
#
# COMPACT_ATOMS: atom_id res chain seq x y z
N MET A 1 12.43 -18.54 17.75
CA MET A 1 11.36 -18.51 16.74
C MET A 1 11.93 -17.79 15.53
N PRO A 2 11.79 -18.32 14.30
CA PRO A 2 12.25 -17.61 13.11
C PRO A 2 11.57 -16.24 12.95
N GLU A 3 12.28 -15.33 12.30
CA GLU A 3 11.82 -14.00 11.96
C GLU A 3 11.46 -13.93 10.47
N TYR A 4 10.36 -13.24 10.16
CA TYR A 4 9.84 -13.09 8.82
C TYR A 4 9.67 -11.60 8.51
N GLU A 5 10.26 -11.14 7.42
CA GLU A 5 10.01 -9.80 6.90
C GLU A 5 8.66 -9.77 6.18
N CYS A 6 7.79 -8.86 6.61
CA CYS A 6 6.43 -8.71 6.10
C CYS A 6 6.27 -7.35 5.42
N LEU A 7 5.69 -7.36 4.22
CA LEU A 7 5.28 -6.16 3.49
C LEU A 7 3.75 -6.06 3.50
N LEU A 8 3.22 -5.03 4.17
CA LEU A 8 1.79 -4.74 4.22
C LEU A 8 1.45 -3.53 3.34
N ILE A 9 0.56 -3.76 2.36
CA ILE A 9 0.06 -2.74 1.45
C ILE A 9 -1.40 -2.45 1.78
N ILE A 10 -1.65 -1.27 2.35
CA ILE A 10 -2.99 -0.80 2.73
C ILE A 10 -3.51 0.12 1.64
N LYS A 11 -4.65 -0.22 1.04
CA LYS A 11 -5.31 0.57 0.00
C LYS A 11 -6.75 0.88 0.40
N LEU A 12 -7.24 2.05 0.01
CA LEU A 12 -8.67 2.33 0.02
C LEU A 12 -9.39 1.41 -0.98
N LYS A 13 -10.64 1.05 -0.70
CA LYS A 13 -11.50 0.32 -1.65
C LYS A 13 -11.81 1.19 -2.87
N ASP A 14 -12.14 0.57 -4.00
CA ASP A 14 -12.34 1.26 -5.27
C ASP A 14 -13.43 2.33 -5.23
N VAL A 15 -14.48 2.07 -4.46
CA VAL A 15 -15.64 2.97 -4.28
C VAL A 15 -15.39 4.12 -3.30
N ILE A 16 -14.25 4.12 -2.60
CA ILE A 16 -13.93 5.15 -1.61
C ILE A 16 -13.14 6.26 -2.28
N SER A 17 -13.60 7.49 -2.08
CA SER A 17 -12.91 8.70 -2.52
C SER A 17 -11.53 8.79 -1.87
N ASP A 18 -10.53 9.14 -2.68
CA ASP A 18 -9.15 9.33 -2.27
C ASP A 18 -8.67 10.75 -2.61
N PRO A 19 -8.97 11.74 -1.76
CA PRO A 19 -8.55 13.12 -1.99
C PRO A 19 -7.03 13.31 -2.10
N GLN A 20 -6.24 12.41 -1.49
CA GLN A 20 -4.78 12.47 -1.58
C GLN A 20 -4.32 12.06 -2.98
N GLY A 21 -4.89 10.99 -3.54
CA GLY A 21 -4.66 10.59 -4.93
C GLY A 21 -5.00 11.68 -5.93
N ASP A 22 -6.14 12.35 -5.73
CA ASP A 22 -6.54 13.46 -6.60
C ASP A 22 -5.58 14.65 -6.51
N ALA A 23 -5.13 15.01 -5.30
CA ALA A 23 -4.16 16.08 -5.10
C ALA A 23 -2.81 15.78 -5.78
N VAL A 24 -2.28 14.57 -5.59
CA VAL A 24 -1.02 14.16 -6.21
C VAL A 24 -1.14 14.11 -7.73
N LYS A 25 -2.26 13.59 -8.26
CA LYS A 25 -2.53 13.61 -9.71
C LYS A 25 -2.50 15.03 -10.27
N SER A 26 -3.14 15.98 -9.59
CA SER A 26 -3.16 17.39 -9.98
C SER A 26 -1.74 17.99 -10.01
N CYS A 27 -0.92 17.71 -8.99
CA CYS A 27 0.48 18.14 -8.99
C CYS A 27 1.29 17.54 -10.15
N LEU A 28 1.11 16.24 -10.46
CA LEU A 28 1.81 15.60 -11.57
C LEU A 28 1.41 16.21 -12.92
N GLN A 29 0.12 16.53 -13.12
CA GLN A 29 -0.33 17.23 -14.32
C GLN A 29 0.31 18.60 -14.46
N GLN A 30 0.42 19.36 -13.37
CA GLN A 30 1.08 20.67 -13.37
C GLN A 30 2.58 20.58 -13.68
N LEU A 31 3.22 19.47 -13.35
CA LEU A 31 4.63 19.19 -13.68
C LEU A 31 4.83 18.70 -15.13
N GLY A 32 3.75 18.59 -15.92
CA GLY A 32 3.82 18.18 -17.33
C GLY A 32 3.75 16.67 -17.57
N PHE A 33 3.36 15.87 -16.57
CA PHE A 33 3.11 14.44 -16.79
C PHE A 33 1.76 14.25 -17.49
N GLU A 34 1.80 13.70 -18.69
CA GLU A 34 0.61 13.41 -19.50
C GLU A 34 0.17 11.94 -19.40
N GLY A 35 -1.10 11.66 -19.73
CA GLY A 35 -1.61 10.28 -19.81
C GLY A 35 -2.03 9.61 -18.49
N ILE A 36 -1.95 10.30 -17.34
CA ILE A 36 -2.35 9.74 -16.04
C ILE A 36 -3.88 9.81 -15.86
N GLY A 37 -4.57 8.69 -16.09
CA GLY A 37 -6.03 8.58 -15.97
C GLY A 37 -6.54 8.58 -14.52
N SER A 38 -5.96 7.74 -13.65
CA SER A 38 -6.34 7.61 -12.24
C SER A 38 -5.10 7.38 -11.37
N LEU A 39 -5.06 7.98 -10.19
CA LEU A 39 -3.98 7.82 -9.21
C LEU A 39 -4.60 7.56 -7.84
N ARG A 40 -4.08 6.56 -7.14
CA ARG A 40 -4.58 6.10 -5.84
C ARG A 40 -3.42 6.01 -4.86
N MET A 41 -3.61 6.60 -3.69
CA MET A 41 -2.68 6.55 -2.58
C MET A 41 -3.01 5.39 -1.65
N GLY A 42 -1.95 4.81 -1.11
CA GLY A 42 -2.00 3.74 -0.13
C GLY A 42 -0.87 3.93 0.87
N LYS A 43 -0.79 3.01 1.82
CA LYS A 43 0.30 2.96 2.79
C LYS A 43 1.05 1.65 2.62
N GLU A 44 2.36 1.75 2.56
CA GLU A 44 3.27 0.62 2.65
C GLU A 44 3.86 0.59 4.07
N ARG A 45 3.94 -0.62 4.65
CA ARG A 45 4.57 -0.85 5.95
C ARG A 45 5.40 -2.12 5.86
N THR A 46 6.64 -2.03 6.31
CA THR A 46 7.52 -3.19 6.50
C THR A 46 7.71 -3.42 7.98
N PHE A 47 7.54 -4.66 8.42
CA PHE A 47 7.79 -5.05 9.80
C PHE A 47 8.30 -6.48 9.88
N ILE A 48 8.99 -6.79 10.98
CA ILE A 48 9.45 -8.14 11.29
C ILE A 48 8.42 -8.82 12.17
N LEU A 49 8.05 -10.05 11.79
CA LEU A 49 7.12 -10.90 12.52
C LEU A 49 7.86 -12.15 13.01
N SER A 50 7.80 -12.43 14.30
CA SER A 50 8.29 -13.69 14.86
C SER A 50 7.18 -14.73 14.86
N ALA A 51 7.41 -15.89 14.24
CA ALA A 51 6.46 -17.01 14.21
C ALA A 51 7.21 -18.34 14.27
N SER A 52 6.53 -19.44 14.54
CA SER A 52 7.17 -20.77 14.62
C SER A 52 7.48 -21.34 13.25
N ASN A 53 6.70 -20.96 12.23
CA ASN A 53 6.86 -21.36 10.84
C ASN A 53 6.16 -20.35 9.90
N LEU A 54 6.40 -20.49 8.60
CA LEU A 54 5.86 -19.58 7.57
C LEU A 54 4.32 -19.60 7.50
N ARG A 55 3.68 -20.72 7.83
CA ARG A 55 2.22 -20.83 7.79
C ARG A 55 1.59 -19.98 8.89
N GLU A 56 2.08 -20.10 10.12
CA GLU A 56 1.64 -19.28 11.26
C GLU A 56 1.89 -17.77 11.02
N ALA A 57 3.04 -17.43 10.42
CA ALA A 57 3.34 -16.06 10.03
C ALA A 57 2.29 -15.47 9.06
N LYS A 58 1.84 -16.26 8.08
CA LYS A 58 0.79 -15.84 7.12
C LYS A 58 -0.57 -15.70 7.77
N GLU A 59 -0.98 -16.66 8.59
CA GLU A 59 -2.28 -16.63 9.30
C GLU A 59 -2.41 -15.41 10.23
N THR A 60 -1.30 -14.78 10.65
CA THR A 60 -1.31 -13.59 11.50
C THR A 60 -1.60 -12.29 10.72
N VAL A 61 -1.35 -12.27 9.41
CA VAL A 61 -1.42 -11.05 8.57
C VAL A 61 -2.50 -11.08 7.50
N GLU A 62 -3.15 -12.23 7.27
CA GLU A 62 -4.30 -12.42 6.37
C GLU A 62 -5.65 -12.28 7.11
#